data_AF-A0A2C6DFF6-F1
#
_entry.id   AF-A0A2C6DFF6-F1
#
_cell.length_a   1.000
_cell.length_b   1.000
_cell.length_c   1.000
_cell.angle_alpha   90.00
_cell.angle_beta   90.00
_cell.angle_gamma   90.00
#
_symmetry.space_group_name_H-M   'P 1'
#
loop_
_entity.id
_entity.type
_entity.pdbx_description
1 polymer ?
#
loop_
_entity_poly.entity_id
_entity_poly.type
_entity_poly.pdbx_seq_one_letter_code
_entity_poly.pdbx_strand_id
1 'polypeptide(L)'
;MNLIARLLSLKSLENVDLIHTVRVTGSAFKDLTTLGSEGIFYPTTESSANAEYVILDLEFIRDHQLDFDKPAFTEWCRTHISLNMAAMQPLSYLFVIGTDDV
;
A
#
# COMPACT_ATOMS: atom_id res chain seq x y z
N MET A 1 -2.37 20.55 -4.56
CA MET A 1 -3.15 19.77 -5.55
C MET A 1 -2.64 18.33 -5.49
N ASN A 2 -3.50 17.36 -5.15
CA ASN A 2 -3.10 15.96 -4.94
C ASN A 2 -2.77 15.28 -6.29
N LEU A 3 -1.54 14.78 -6.45
CA LEU A 3 -1.09 14.09 -7.66
C LEU A 3 -2.02 12.91 -8.02
N ILE A 4 -2.52 12.20 -7.02
CA ILE A 4 -3.44 11.08 -7.21
C ILE A 4 -4.82 11.57 -7.70
N ALA A 5 -5.31 12.70 -7.19
CA ALA A 5 -6.53 13.32 -7.71
C ALA A 5 -6.41 13.75 -9.18
N ARG A 6 -5.19 14.11 -9.62
CA ARG A 6 -4.91 14.43 -11.02
C ARG A 6 -4.81 13.16 -11.88
N LEU A 7 -4.22 12.08 -11.37
CA LEU A 7 -4.21 10.77 -12.03
C LEU A 7 -5.65 10.23 -12.22
N LEU A 8 -6.51 10.37 -11.21
CA LEU A 8 -7.94 10.02 -11.26
C LEU A 8 -8.73 10.71 -12.37
N SER A 9 -8.26 11.87 -12.85
CA SER A 9 -8.94 12.63 -13.91
C SER A 9 -8.56 12.17 -15.33
N LEU A 10 -7.57 11.28 -15.47
CA LEU A 10 -7.07 10.83 -16.76
C LEU A 10 -7.73 9.51 -17.17
N LYS A 11 -8.76 9.59 -18.03
CA LYS A 11 -9.42 8.43 -18.65
C LYS A 11 -8.46 7.49 -19.43
N SER A 12 -7.26 7.95 -19.77
CA SER A 12 -6.29 7.17 -20.56
C SER A 12 -5.56 6.08 -19.76
N LEU A 13 -5.85 5.92 -18.46
CA LEU A 13 -5.19 4.97 -17.57
C LEU A 13 -6.01 3.72 -17.30
N GLU A 14 -7.15 3.51 -17.97
CA GLU A 14 -8.04 2.35 -17.77
C GLU A 14 -7.35 0.98 -17.98
N ASN A 15 -6.17 0.94 -18.62
CA ASN A 15 -5.39 -0.29 -18.84
C ASN A 15 -3.95 -0.19 -18.28
N VAL A 16 -3.71 0.68 -17.29
CA VAL A 16 -2.38 0.87 -16.69
C VAL A 16 -2.45 0.60 -15.20
N ASP A 17 -1.67 -0.36 -14.74
CA ASP A 17 -1.53 -0.64 -13.31
C ASP A 17 -0.77 0.52 -12.64
N LEU A 18 -1.44 1.22 -11.74
CA LEU A 18 -0.85 2.33 -11.00
C LEU A 18 -0.22 1.83 -9.71
N ILE A 19 1.10 2.00 -9.61
CA ILE A 19 1.89 1.65 -8.43
C ILE A 19 2.26 2.92 -7.68
N HIS A 20 1.98 2.96 -6.38
CA HIS A 20 2.48 4.01 -5.51
C HIS A 20 3.52 3.45 -4.54
N THR A 21 4.67 4.12 -4.44
CA THR A 21 5.72 3.74 -3.48
C THR A 21 5.70 4.66 -2.27
N VAL A 22 5.70 4.06 -1.08
CA VAL A 22 5.72 4.78 0.21
C VAL A 22 6.85 4.23 1.07
N ARG A 23 7.51 5.13 1.81
CA ARG A 23 8.44 4.78 2.87
C ARG A 23 7.77 5.02 4.21
N VAL A 24 7.89 4.06 5.13
CA VAL A 24 7.32 4.11 6.47
C VAL A 24 8.35 3.59 7.47
N THR A 25 8.18 3.95 8.74
CA THR A 25 9.02 3.44 9.84
C THR A 25 8.94 1.92 9.92
N GLY A 26 9.97 1.24 10.44
CA GLY A 26 9.95 -0.22 10.63
C GLY A 26 8.77 -0.71 11.48
N SER A 27 8.36 0.04 12.51
CA SER A 27 7.17 -0.28 13.33
C SER A 27 5.88 -0.27 12.50
N ALA A 28 5.63 0.79 11.74
CA ALA A 28 4.48 0.88 10.86
C ALA A 28 4.46 -0.24 9.80
N PHE A 29 5.62 -0.62 9.26
CA PHE A 29 5.72 -1.74 8.33
C PHE A 29 5.32 -3.06 9.01
N LYS A 30 5.83 -3.31 10.21
CA LYS A 30 5.45 -4.49 10.99
C LYS A 30 3.95 -4.53 11.26
N ASP A 31 3.36 -3.43 11.70
CA ASP A 31 1.91 -3.34 11.94
C ASP A 31 1.11 -3.72 10.68
N LEU A 32 1.51 -3.20 9.52
CA LEU A 32 0.88 -3.53 8.23
C LEU A 32 0.90 -5.03 7.92
N THR A 33 2.04 -5.68 8.12
CA THR A 33 2.23 -7.10 7.80
C THR A 33 1.52 -8.05 8.76
N THR A 34 1.00 -7.52 9.88
CA THR A 34 0.17 -8.29 10.82
C THR A 34 -1.32 -8.24 10.50
N LEU A 35 -1.74 -7.43 9.53
CA LEU A 35 -3.16 -7.27 9.17
C LEU A 35 -3.73 -8.46 8.40
N GLY A 36 -2.88 -9.36 7.94
CA GLY A 36 -3.24 -10.54 7.14
C GLY A 36 -2.15 -10.81 6.11
N SER A 37 -2.27 -11.91 5.39
CA SER A 37 -1.25 -12.37 4.45
C SER A 37 -1.74 -12.39 2.99
N GLU A 38 -3.05 -12.50 2.78
CA GLU A 38 -3.63 -12.52 1.44
C GLU A 38 -3.63 -11.12 0.82
N GLY A 39 -3.23 -11.04 -0.46
CA GLY A 39 -3.05 -9.76 -1.15
C GLY A 39 -1.73 -9.06 -0.88
N ILE A 40 -0.86 -9.63 -0.03
CA ILE A 40 0.54 -9.23 0.10
C ILE A 40 1.41 -10.10 -0.80
N PHE A 41 2.20 -9.47 -1.65
CA PHE A 41 3.22 -10.09 -2.50
C PHE A 41 4.64 -9.77 -2.02
N TYR A 42 5.53 -10.72 -2.32
CA TYR A 42 6.94 -10.77 -1.92
C TYR A 42 7.17 -11.00 -0.42
N PRO A 43 8.26 -11.69 -0.04
CA PRO A 43 8.55 -11.94 1.36
C PRO A 43 8.91 -10.63 2.08
N THR A 44 8.41 -10.51 3.31
CA THR A 44 8.87 -9.63 4.41
C THR A 44 10.31 -9.97 4.82
N THR A 45 11.22 -9.98 3.85
CA THR A 45 12.64 -10.20 4.09
C THR A 45 13.36 -8.87 4.11
N GLU A 46 14.23 -8.73 5.09
CA GLU A 46 15.19 -7.65 5.19
C GLU A 46 16.06 -7.63 3.92
N SER A 47 15.99 -6.53 3.18
CA SER A 47 16.96 -6.21 2.14
C SER A 47 18.33 -6.02 2.77
N SER A 48 19.40 -6.23 2.00
CA SER A 48 20.80 -6.00 2.39
C SER A 48 21.13 -4.56 2.84
N ALA A 49 20.13 -3.66 2.81
CA ALA A 49 20.20 -2.27 3.19
C ALA A 49 19.34 -1.91 4.43
N ASN A 50 19.09 -2.83 5.37
CA ASN A 50 18.25 -2.62 6.57
C ASN A 50 16.84 -2.05 6.25
N ALA A 51 16.24 -2.56 5.17
CA ALA A 51 14.92 -2.14 4.75
C ALA A 51 14.08 -3.35 4.40
N GLU A 52 12.85 -3.40 4.89
CA GLU A 52 11.87 -4.43 4.53
C GLU A 52 10.93 -3.89 3.44
N TYR A 53 10.38 -4.77 2.62
CA TYR A 53 9.47 -4.36 1.56
C TYR A 53 8.35 -5.36 1.33
N VAL A 54 7.17 -4.84 0.97
CA VAL A 54 6.03 -5.62 0.47
C VAL A 54 5.33 -4.88 -0.66
N ILE A 55 4.68 -5.63 -1.54
CA ILE A 55 3.72 -5.08 -2.50
C ILE A 55 2.33 -5.52 -2.07
N LEU A 56 1.41 -4.59 -1.90
CA LEU A 56 0.01 -4.89 -1.69
C LEU A 56 -0.74 -4.79 -3.01
N ASP A 57 -1.50 -5.83 -3.34
CA ASP A 57 -2.47 -5.83 -4.42
C ASP A 57 -3.77 -5.20 -3.95
N LEU A 58 -3.93 -3.92 -4.27
CA LEU A 58 -5.07 -3.15 -3.80
C LEU A 58 -6.35 -3.55 -4.53
N GLU A 59 -6.26 -4.08 -5.76
CA GLU A 59 -7.42 -4.60 -6.49
C GLU A 59 -7.93 -5.88 -5.84
N PHE A 60 -7.02 -6.83 -5.59
CA PHE A 60 -7.35 -8.08 -4.93
C PHE A 60 -7.91 -7.84 -3.53
N ILE A 61 -7.26 -6.98 -2.73
CA ILE A 61 -7.73 -6.60 -1.39
C ILE A 61 -9.09 -5.90 -1.44
N ARG A 62 -9.38 -5.07 -2.44
CA ARG A 62 -10.71 -4.42 -2.56
C ARG A 62 -11.78 -5.43 -2.90
N ASP A 63 -11.55 -6.26 -3.91
CA ASP A 63 -12.62 -6.99 -4.60
C ASP A 63 -12.91 -8.36 -3.97
N HIS A 64 -12.02 -8.88 -3.11
CA HIS A 64 -12.14 -10.22 -2.53
C HIS A 64 -12.30 -10.20 -1.01
N GLN A 65 -12.95 -11.22 -0.46
CA GLN A 65 -12.97 -11.44 0.99
C GLN A 65 -11.71 -12.22 1.37
N LEU A 66 -10.81 -11.57 2.11
CA LEU A 66 -9.49 -12.07 2.46
C LEU A 66 -9.33 -12.16 3.99
N ASP A 67 -8.28 -12.83 4.46
CA ASP A 67 -7.79 -12.74 5.84
C ASP A 67 -7.28 -11.32 6.21
N PHE A 68 -7.02 -10.49 5.19
CA PHE A 68 -6.53 -9.13 5.31
C PHE A 68 -7.58 -8.15 5.87
N ASP A 69 -7.28 -7.53 7.02
CA ASP A 69 -8.15 -6.59 7.73
C ASP A 69 -8.22 -5.23 7.02
N LYS A 70 -9.19 -5.09 6.11
CA LYS A 70 -9.41 -3.86 5.33
C LYS A 70 -9.74 -2.63 6.20
N PRO A 71 -10.59 -2.72 7.25
CA PRO A 71 -10.78 -1.62 8.20
C PRO A 71 -9.49 -1.15 8.86
N ALA A 72 -8.69 -2.07 9.40
CA ALA A 72 -7.41 -1.73 10.03
C ALA A 72 -6.42 -1.14 9.01
N PHE A 73 -6.38 -1.67 7.80
CA PHE A 73 -5.55 -1.13 6.71
C PHE A 73 -5.95 0.31 6.35
N THR A 74 -7.25 0.62 6.34
CA THR A 74 -7.75 1.98 6.10
C THR A 74 -7.24 2.96 7.16
N GLU A 75 -7.24 2.56 8.43
CA GLU A 75 -6.71 3.37 9.52
C GLU A 75 -5.19 3.53 9.43
N TRP A 76 -4.50 2.43 9.11
CA TRP A 76 -3.06 2.42 8.89
C TRP A 76 -2.66 3.41 7.79
N CYS A 77 -3.37 3.42 6.67
CA CYS A 77 -3.10 4.35 5.57
C CYS A 77 -3.31 5.82 5.96
N ARG A 78 -4.36 6.09 6.76
CA ARG A 78 -4.60 7.45 7.27
C ARG A 78 -3.47 7.90 8.20
N THR A 79 -2.98 7.00 9.02
CA THR A 79 -1.97 7.28 10.06
C THR A 79 -0.57 7.45 9.48
N HIS A 80 -0.14 6.56 8.60
CA HIS A 80 1.28 6.47 8.21
C HIS A 80 1.62 7.08 6.86
N ILE A 81 0.65 7.17 5.92
CA ILE A 81 0.90 7.69 4.57
C ILE A 81 0.02 8.89 4.23
N SER A 82 -0.83 9.34 5.17
CA SER A 82 -1.73 10.49 4.99
C SER A 82 -2.64 10.38 3.75
N LEU A 83 -2.95 9.15 3.32
CA LEU A 83 -3.87 8.87 2.20
C LEU A 83 -5.16 8.27 2.75
N ASN A 84 -6.29 8.69 2.17
CA ASN A 84 -7.58 8.05 2.41
C ASN A 84 -7.86 7.00 1.31
N MET A 85 -8.76 6.05 1.59
CA MET A 85 -9.11 4.98 0.64
C MET A 85 -9.61 5.51 -0.71
N ALA A 86 -10.28 6.66 -0.74
CA ALA A 86 -10.71 7.30 -1.99
C ALA A 86 -9.52 7.74 -2.87
N ALA A 87 -8.43 8.19 -2.25
CA ALA A 87 -7.17 8.48 -2.95
C ALA A 87 -6.42 7.20 -3.34
N MET A 88 -6.69 6.04 -2.74
CA MET A 88 -6.04 4.78 -3.12
C MET A 88 -6.85 3.95 -4.13
N GLN A 89 -8.12 4.30 -4.35
CA GLN A 89 -8.99 3.62 -5.31
C GLN A 89 -8.43 3.49 -6.75
N PRO A 90 -7.67 4.47 -7.31
CA PRO A 90 -7.09 4.31 -8.64
C PRO A 90 -5.82 3.46 -8.65
N LEU A 91 -5.25 3.14 -7.48
CA LEU A 91 -4.00 2.40 -7.40
C LEU A 91 -4.31 0.91 -7.51
N SER A 92 -3.54 0.22 -8.35
CA SER A 92 -3.54 -1.24 -8.47
C SER A 92 -2.62 -1.83 -7.41
N TYR A 93 -1.47 -1.19 -7.16
CA TYR A 93 -0.49 -1.67 -6.20
C TYR A 93 0.03 -0.58 -5.26
N LEU A 94 0.30 -0.96 -4.02
CA LEU A 94 1.05 -0.15 -3.05
C LEU A 94 2.37 -0.85 -2.72
N PHE A 95 3.49 -0.23 -3.09
CA PHE A 95 4.81 -0.71 -2.71
C PHE A 95 5.25 -0.01 -1.43
N VAL A 96 5.35 -0.77 -0.34
CA VAL A 96 5.68 -0.24 0.99
C VAL A 96 7.10 -0.65 1.34
N ILE A 97 7.90 0.32 1.77
CA ILE A 97 9.27 0.11 2.23
C ILE A 97 9.32 0.50 3.72
N GLY A 98 9.60 -0.47 4.58
CA GLY A 98 9.87 -0.28 6.01
C GLY A 98 11.34 0.01 6.23
N THR A 99 11.67 1.17 6.78
CA THR A 99 13.05 1.54 7.15
C THR A 99 13.01 2.49 8.34
N ASP A 100 14.05 2.53 9.16
CA ASP A 100 14.16 3.50 10.25
C ASP A 100 14.76 4.85 9.81
N ASP A 101 15.18 4.94 8.54
CA ASP A 101 15.75 6.14 7.90
C ASP A 101 14.67 7.02 7.23
N VAL A 102 13.54 7.28 7.90
CA VAL A 102 12.36 8.02 7.36
C VAL A 102 12.32 9.47 7.82
#